data_AF-A0A9Q4RDH4-F1
#
_entry.id   AF-A0A9Q4RDH4-F1
#
_cell.length_a   1.000
_cell.length_b   1.000
_cell.length_c   1.000
_cell.angle_alpha   90.00
_cell.angle_beta   90.00
_cell.angle_gamma   90.00
#
_symmetry.space_group_name_H-M   'P 1'
#
loop_
_entity.id
_entity.type
_entity.pdbx_description
1 polymer ?
#
loop_
_entity_poly.entity_id
_entity_poly.type
_entity_poly.pdbx_seq_one_letter_code
_entity_poly.pdbx_strand_id
1 'polypeptide(L)'
;MYKIGFGKMAFLSFLIVVALVVCHNPKQLPEEKSEELPVFNLEAVAEETVPSAFMWNDITEKATFIPLSSDEKTLLSGSLGITFMDNEYIVIVDYKTGSFYRYGVDGKVQRSFKYEGNGPGEYVYISYLYVDPGYAFMDIYDSGNRKRIRYDWEGNLLEERELVDIVVPVFATEHYMVSCGMPETEYQYFIADLAMNVYRKDIRMGEGYDEIKRSAVQILTSTCQNKDMFIFSRPMSDTVYRITDKALEPLFILKKGKYDIKYEELGRFMTREMKTMKCLMWTRISSLPEYYLIDYKQGEHQHSEIWSKKEQTIVARVREKNGLPFRLSSGKEITLPTERLCIKGKTVIVPVPAEELERDINGVTADDNPVLLVLELR
;
A
#
# COMPACT_ATOMS: atom_id res chain seq x y z
N MET A 1 -44.48 -64.46 -56.25
CA MET A 1 -45.83 -63.87 -56.10
C MET A 1 -45.99 -63.48 -54.63
N TYR A 2 -46.33 -62.22 -54.37
CA TYR A 2 -46.30 -61.52 -53.07
C TYR A 2 -47.16 -62.14 -51.96
N LYS A 3 -46.70 -62.08 -50.69
CA LYS A 3 -47.37 -61.34 -49.58
C LYS A 3 -46.61 -61.42 -48.22
N ILE A 4 -46.12 -60.24 -47.78
CA ILE A 4 -46.22 -59.56 -46.47
C ILE A 4 -46.21 -60.39 -45.16
N GLY A 5 -45.33 -60.03 -44.20
CA GLY A 5 -45.66 -60.10 -42.76
C GLY A 5 -44.51 -60.13 -41.71
N PHE A 6 -44.12 -58.94 -41.21
CA PHE A 6 -43.61 -58.59 -39.87
C PHE A 6 -42.42 -59.31 -39.18
N GLY A 7 -41.39 -58.53 -38.80
CA GLY A 7 -40.38 -58.86 -37.78
C GLY A 7 -39.49 -57.66 -37.47
N LYS A 8 -39.04 -57.48 -36.22
CA LYS A 8 -38.61 -56.22 -35.60
C LYS A 8 -37.08 -55.98 -35.66
N MET A 9 -36.72 -54.75 -35.29
CA MET A 9 -35.48 -54.33 -34.59
C MET A 9 -34.20 -54.05 -35.40
N ALA A 10 -33.97 -52.74 -35.55
CA ALA A 10 -32.82 -51.98 -35.08
C ALA A 10 -31.41 -52.37 -35.57
N PHE A 11 -30.88 -51.45 -36.39
CA PHE A 11 -29.49 -51.30 -36.82
C PHE A 11 -28.46 -51.50 -35.70
N LEU A 12 -27.52 -52.43 -35.92
CA LEU A 12 -26.27 -52.52 -35.18
C LEU A 12 -25.14 -52.86 -36.16
N SER A 13 -24.37 -51.85 -36.56
CA SER A 13 -23.09 -52.06 -37.25
C SER A 13 -22.09 -51.06 -36.68
N PHE A 14 -21.50 -51.41 -35.55
CA PHE A 14 -20.44 -50.65 -34.89
C PHE A 14 -19.10 -51.20 -35.40
N LEU A 15 -18.37 -50.36 -36.13
CA LEU A 15 -17.02 -50.64 -36.64
C LEU A 15 -16.02 -50.61 -35.47
N ILE A 16 -15.29 -51.70 -35.30
CA ILE A 16 -14.20 -51.85 -34.35
C ILE A 16 -13.02 -51.04 -34.85
N VAL A 17 -12.74 -49.89 -34.21
CA VAL A 17 -11.45 -49.21 -34.30
C VAL A 17 -10.62 -49.65 -33.10
N VAL A 18 -9.57 -50.42 -33.38
CA VAL A 18 -8.57 -50.86 -32.42
C VAL A 18 -7.83 -49.63 -31.89
N ALA A 19 -8.09 -49.25 -30.64
CA ALA A 19 -7.26 -48.30 -29.91
C ALA A 19 -5.94 -48.98 -29.53
N LEU A 20 -4.86 -48.61 -30.22
CA LEU A 20 -3.50 -48.90 -29.79
C LEU A 20 -3.25 -48.14 -28.48
N VAL A 21 -3.29 -48.87 -27.37
CA VAL A 21 -2.76 -48.43 -26.09
C VAL A 21 -1.24 -48.37 -26.22
N VAL A 22 -0.74 -47.20 -26.63
CA VAL A 22 0.65 -46.83 -26.39
C VAL A 22 0.73 -46.36 -24.94
N CYS A 23 1.24 -47.23 -24.07
CA CYS A 23 1.74 -46.82 -22.76
C CYS A 23 2.94 -45.87 -22.96
N HIS A 24 2.66 -44.59 -23.16
CA HIS A 24 3.63 -43.54 -22.90
C HIS A 24 3.50 -43.18 -21.42
N ASN A 25 4.50 -43.56 -20.62
CA ASN A 25 4.68 -43.01 -19.29
C ASN A 25 4.55 -41.48 -19.38
N PRO A 26 3.56 -40.84 -18.72
CA PRO A 26 3.66 -39.42 -18.51
C PRO A 26 4.88 -39.25 -17.59
N LYS A 27 5.97 -38.68 -18.14
CA LYS A 27 6.98 -38.05 -17.29
C LYS A 27 6.19 -37.11 -16.39
N GLN A 28 6.14 -37.40 -15.10
CA GLN A 28 5.69 -36.45 -14.09
C GLN A 28 6.47 -35.17 -14.39
N LEU A 29 5.75 -34.13 -14.83
CA LEU A 29 6.22 -32.77 -14.68
C LEU A 29 6.67 -32.66 -13.22
N PRO A 30 7.86 -32.12 -12.94
CA PRO A 30 8.29 -31.97 -11.56
C PRO A 30 7.16 -31.27 -10.81
N GLU A 31 6.64 -31.92 -9.77
CA GLU A 31 5.72 -31.26 -8.83
C GLU A 31 6.44 -29.98 -8.41
N GLU A 32 5.96 -28.83 -8.90
CA GLU A 32 6.29 -27.56 -8.29
C GLU A 32 5.89 -27.73 -6.83
N LYS A 33 6.87 -27.78 -5.94
CA LYS A 33 6.62 -27.63 -4.52
C LYS A 33 5.89 -26.31 -4.38
N SER A 34 4.58 -26.38 -4.24
CA SER A 34 3.75 -25.31 -3.73
C SER A 34 4.30 -25.03 -2.33
N GLU A 35 5.23 -24.07 -2.21
CA GLU A 35 5.66 -23.57 -0.91
C GLU A 35 4.40 -23.10 -0.18
N GLU A 36 4.11 -23.71 0.96
CA GLU A 36 3.00 -23.28 1.81
C GLU A 36 3.24 -21.83 2.23
N LEU A 37 2.20 -21.00 2.12
CA LEU A 37 2.28 -19.59 2.49
C LEU A 37 2.57 -19.46 3.99
N PRO A 38 3.47 -18.55 4.41
CA PRO A 38 3.70 -18.25 5.83
C PRO A 38 2.40 -17.86 6.54
N VAL A 39 2.25 -18.24 7.81
CA VAL A 39 1.01 -18.01 8.59
C VAL A 39 1.31 -17.18 9.83
N PHE A 40 0.73 -16.00 9.89
CA PHE A 40 0.80 -15.08 11.03
C PHE A 40 -0.52 -15.12 11.79
N ASN A 41 -0.52 -15.78 12.96
CA ASN A 41 -1.75 -16.07 13.70
C ASN A 41 -2.11 -14.95 14.69
N LEU A 42 -2.67 -13.87 14.16
CA LEU A 42 -3.11 -12.71 14.96
C LEU A 42 -4.18 -13.11 15.98
N GLU A 43 -5.14 -13.97 15.61
CA GLU A 43 -6.19 -14.41 16.52
C GLU A 43 -5.65 -15.03 17.81
N ALA A 44 -4.61 -15.87 17.70
CA ALA A 44 -4.04 -16.55 18.86
C ALA A 44 -3.37 -15.59 19.84
N VAL A 45 -2.74 -14.52 19.35
CA VAL A 45 -1.91 -13.61 20.17
C VAL A 45 -2.60 -12.28 20.48
N ALA A 46 -3.82 -12.04 19.98
CA ALA A 46 -4.50 -10.74 20.12
C ALA A 46 -4.71 -10.34 21.59
N GLU A 47 -5.06 -11.30 22.44
CA GLU A 47 -5.32 -11.11 23.87
C GLU A 47 -4.07 -11.32 24.74
N GLU A 48 -2.96 -11.79 24.16
CA GLU A 48 -1.72 -12.02 24.89
C GLU A 48 -1.01 -10.71 25.26
N THR A 49 -0.30 -10.75 26.39
CA THR A 49 0.64 -9.70 26.77
C THR A 49 1.94 -9.93 26.02
N VAL A 50 2.19 -9.10 25.02
CA VAL A 50 3.40 -9.12 24.19
C VAL A 50 4.34 -8.00 24.64
N PRO A 51 5.66 -8.20 24.67
CA PRO A 51 6.61 -7.13 25.01
C PRO A 51 6.43 -5.90 24.11
N SER A 52 6.64 -4.71 24.68
CA SER A 52 6.73 -3.46 23.92
C SER A 52 8.20 -3.03 23.69
N ALA A 53 9.12 -3.99 23.74
CA ALA A 53 10.56 -3.73 23.82
C ALA A 53 11.24 -3.42 22.48
N PHE A 54 10.54 -3.56 21.34
CA PHE A 54 11.10 -3.24 20.04
C PHE A 54 11.47 -1.76 19.95
N MET A 55 12.68 -1.49 19.46
CA MET A 55 13.09 -0.15 19.06
C MET A 55 13.56 -0.17 17.61
N TRP A 56 13.27 0.91 16.87
CA TRP A 56 13.79 1.08 15.52
C TRP A 56 15.32 0.96 15.44
N ASN A 57 16.03 1.38 16.49
CA ASN A 57 17.47 1.24 16.62
C ASN A 57 17.96 -0.21 16.50
N ASP A 58 17.16 -1.20 16.89
CA ASP A 58 17.57 -2.62 16.93
C ASP A 58 17.76 -3.20 15.52
N ILE A 59 16.98 -2.71 14.56
CA ILE A 59 16.99 -3.16 13.16
C ILE A 59 17.66 -2.16 12.22
N THR A 60 18.09 -1.01 12.73
CA THR A 60 18.75 0.04 11.94
C THR A 60 20.26 -0.22 11.89
N GLU A 61 20.82 -0.22 10.69
CA GLU A 61 22.25 -0.18 10.44
C GLU A 61 22.79 1.25 10.57
N LYS A 62 22.10 2.22 9.94
CA LYS A 62 22.49 3.63 9.95
C LYS A 62 21.26 4.55 10.05
N ALA A 63 21.31 5.49 10.98
CA ALA A 63 20.33 6.58 11.09
C ALA A 63 20.97 7.90 10.63
N THR A 64 20.28 8.65 9.77
CA THR A 64 20.71 9.96 9.28
C THR A 64 19.60 10.98 9.52
N PHE A 65 19.96 12.14 10.08
CA PHE A 65 19.03 13.25 10.28
C PHE A 65 19.28 14.31 9.22
N ILE A 66 18.23 14.70 8.49
CA ILE A 66 18.28 15.72 7.44
C ILE A 66 17.33 16.85 7.85
N PRO A 67 17.83 17.92 8.49
CA PRO A 67 17.02 19.09 8.79
C PRO A 67 16.57 19.77 7.50
N LEU A 68 15.26 19.94 7.30
CA LEU A 68 14.74 20.65 6.14
C LEU A 68 14.88 22.15 6.36
N SER A 69 15.37 22.87 5.37
CA SER A 69 15.57 24.32 5.48
C SER A 69 14.26 25.07 5.73
N SER A 70 14.22 25.90 6.78
CA SER A 70 13.10 26.75 7.17
C SER A 70 13.39 28.22 6.82
N ASP A 71 12.59 28.81 5.96
CA ASP A 71 12.45 30.27 5.81
C ASP A 71 10.96 30.63 5.63
N GLU A 72 10.61 31.92 5.61
CA GLU A 72 9.22 32.38 5.50
C GLU A 72 8.47 31.81 4.28
N LYS A 73 9.20 31.41 3.22
CA LYS A 73 8.63 30.84 1.98
C LYS A 73 8.68 29.32 1.93
N THR A 74 9.45 28.67 2.81
CA THR A 74 9.61 27.21 2.84
C THR A 74 9.02 26.56 4.09
N LEU A 75 8.33 27.32 4.94
CA LEU A 75 7.67 26.76 6.11
C LEU A 75 6.58 25.76 5.73
N LEU A 76 6.71 24.55 6.25
CA LEU A 76 5.86 23.41 5.96
C LEU A 76 4.69 23.33 6.93
N SER A 77 3.49 23.02 6.43
CA SER A 77 2.29 23.01 7.25
C SER A 77 2.13 21.78 8.16
N GLY A 78 3.02 20.81 8.05
CA GLY A 78 2.94 19.50 8.73
C GLY A 78 2.08 18.43 8.03
N SER A 79 1.36 18.75 6.95
CA SER A 79 0.60 17.78 6.15
C SER A 79 1.44 17.25 4.99
N LEU A 80 2.49 16.50 5.32
CA LEU A 80 3.57 16.16 4.39
C LEU A 80 3.41 14.76 3.78
N GLY A 81 3.60 14.69 2.47
CA GLY A 81 3.83 13.44 1.74
C GLY A 81 5.25 13.41 1.20
N ILE A 82 6.06 12.45 1.66
CA ILE A 82 7.33 12.11 1.02
C ILE A 82 7.01 11.18 -0.14
N THR A 83 7.15 11.68 -1.36
CA THR A 83 6.68 11.00 -2.58
C THR A 83 7.82 10.35 -3.34
N PHE A 84 9.04 10.88 -3.22
CA PHE A 84 10.24 10.35 -3.84
C PHE A 84 11.48 10.67 -3.01
N MET A 85 12.42 9.74 -3.00
CA MET A 85 13.78 9.96 -2.50
C MET A 85 14.76 9.00 -3.17
N ASP A 86 15.94 9.52 -3.44
CA ASP A 86 17.13 8.76 -3.80
C ASP A 86 18.39 9.37 -3.16
N ASN A 87 19.56 9.15 -3.75
CA ASN A 87 20.84 9.61 -3.23
C ASN A 87 21.09 11.12 -3.45
N GLU A 88 20.29 11.79 -4.28
CA GLU A 88 20.49 13.18 -4.67
C GLU A 88 19.36 14.07 -4.19
N TYR A 89 18.11 13.60 -4.31
CA TYR A 89 16.92 14.42 -4.08
C TYR A 89 15.91 13.78 -3.15
N ILE A 90 15.16 14.65 -2.48
CA ILE A 90 13.98 14.32 -1.69
C ILE A 90 12.84 15.19 -2.19
N VAL A 91 11.71 14.57 -2.47
CA VAL A 91 10.51 15.26 -2.95
C VAL A 91 9.41 15.17 -1.91
N ILE A 92 8.92 16.34 -1.54
CA ILE A 92 7.87 16.51 -0.54
C ILE A 92 6.73 17.31 -1.14
N VAL A 93 5.52 16.83 -0.92
CA VAL A 93 4.29 17.58 -1.15
C VAL A 93 3.74 18.01 0.20
N ASP A 94 3.44 19.30 0.34
CA ASP A 94 2.60 19.79 1.42
C ASP A 94 1.15 19.85 0.92
N TYR A 95 0.36 18.86 1.32
CA TYR A 95 -1.02 18.71 0.86
C TYR A 95 -1.94 19.83 1.34
N LYS A 96 -1.60 20.54 2.43
CA LYS A 96 -2.44 21.63 2.94
C LYS A 96 -2.26 22.88 2.10
N THR A 97 -1.02 23.17 1.70
CA THR A 97 -0.70 24.36 0.91
C THR A 97 -0.79 24.10 -0.59
N GLY A 98 -0.73 22.83 -1.02
CA GLY A 98 -0.60 22.43 -2.41
C GLY A 98 0.79 22.72 -2.98
N SER A 99 1.79 22.90 -2.11
CA SER A 99 3.15 23.23 -2.53
C SER A 99 3.98 21.98 -2.75
N PHE A 100 4.74 21.99 -3.85
CA PHE A 100 5.75 21.00 -4.16
C PHE A 100 7.13 21.52 -3.75
N TYR A 101 7.96 20.65 -3.18
CA TYR A 101 9.34 20.95 -2.83
C TYR A 101 10.28 19.83 -3.27
N ARG A 102 11.35 20.20 -3.97
CA ARG A 102 12.54 19.39 -4.24
C ARG A 102 13.66 19.86 -3.33
N TYR A 103 14.05 18.99 -2.42
CA TYR A 103 15.20 19.18 -1.54
C TYR A 103 16.39 18.39 -2.06
N GLY A 104 17.60 18.90 -1.82
CA GLY A 104 18.79 18.06 -1.84
C GLY A 104 18.84 17.16 -0.60
N VAL A 105 19.64 16.09 -0.64
CA VAL A 105 19.91 15.26 0.55
C VAL A 105 20.65 16.01 1.69
N ASP A 106 21.09 17.24 1.45
CA ASP A 106 21.59 18.16 2.47
C ASP A 106 20.48 18.97 3.18
N GLY A 107 19.21 18.72 2.82
CA GLY A 107 18.04 19.36 3.44
C GLY A 107 17.72 20.76 2.90
N LYS A 108 18.43 21.26 1.89
CA LYS A 108 18.15 22.57 1.28
C LYS A 108 17.15 22.47 0.14
N VAL A 109 16.21 23.41 0.09
CA VAL A 109 15.31 23.57 -1.07
C VAL A 109 16.13 23.95 -2.29
N GLN A 110 16.00 23.14 -3.35
CA GLN A 110 16.55 23.45 -4.67
C GLN A 110 15.50 24.01 -5.61
N ARG A 111 14.25 23.54 -5.47
CA ARG A 111 13.12 23.98 -6.27
C ARG A 111 11.84 23.87 -5.45
N SER A 112 10.93 24.81 -5.65
CA SER A 112 9.54 24.68 -5.20
C SER A 112 8.62 25.35 -6.21
N PHE A 113 7.38 24.87 -6.28
CA PHE A 113 6.34 25.50 -7.06
C PHE A 113 4.97 25.20 -6.46
N LYS A 114 4.02 26.07 -6.82
CA LYS A 114 2.61 25.92 -6.49
C LYS A 114 1.78 26.49 -7.64
N TYR A 115 0.93 25.66 -8.24
CA TYR A 115 0.05 26.06 -9.33
C TYR A 115 -1.41 25.80 -8.95
N GLU A 116 -1.93 26.60 -8.02
CA GLU A 116 -3.30 26.45 -7.53
C GLU A 116 -4.30 27.05 -8.52
N GLY A 117 -5.29 26.26 -8.94
CA GLY A 117 -6.34 26.71 -9.83
C GLY A 117 -6.93 25.61 -10.72
N ASN A 118 -7.73 26.02 -11.70
CA ASN A 118 -8.46 25.10 -12.60
C ASN A 118 -7.91 25.17 -14.04
N GLY A 119 -6.98 26.07 -14.32
CA GLY A 119 -6.41 26.28 -15.66
C GLY A 119 -5.44 25.16 -16.09
N PRO A 120 -4.93 25.22 -17.33
CA PRO A 120 -3.95 24.28 -17.83
C PRO A 120 -2.70 24.25 -16.94
N GLY A 121 -2.33 23.06 -16.47
CA GLY A 121 -1.20 22.91 -15.56
C GLY A 121 -1.42 23.44 -14.14
N GLU A 122 -2.65 23.77 -13.74
CA GLU A 122 -3.03 24.10 -12.37
C GLU A 122 -3.81 22.95 -11.72
N TYR A 123 -3.76 22.86 -10.38
CA TYR A 123 -4.44 21.85 -9.59
C TYR A 123 -5.18 22.44 -8.38
N VAL A 124 -6.21 21.74 -7.90
CA VAL A 124 -6.97 22.13 -6.69
C VAL A 124 -6.90 21.10 -5.56
N TYR A 125 -6.68 19.82 -5.87
CA TYR A 125 -6.57 18.78 -4.85
C TYR A 125 -5.60 17.66 -5.27
N ILE A 126 -4.36 17.75 -4.79
CA ILE A 126 -3.33 16.74 -5.06
C ILE A 126 -3.69 15.44 -4.33
N SER A 127 -4.06 14.42 -5.09
CA SER A 127 -4.45 13.09 -4.59
C SER A 127 -3.32 12.07 -4.65
N TYR A 128 -2.40 12.21 -5.62
CA TYR A 128 -1.20 11.38 -5.75
C TYR A 128 -0.13 12.14 -6.52
N LEU A 129 1.13 11.83 -6.26
CA LEU A 129 2.26 12.34 -7.05
C LEU A 129 3.23 11.20 -7.35
N TYR A 130 3.56 11.04 -8.63
CA TYR A 130 4.61 10.15 -9.11
C TYR A 130 5.79 10.95 -9.67
N VAL A 131 7.00 10.52 -9.34
CA VAL A 131 8.25 11.06 -9.90
C VAL A 131 8.93 9.97 -10.68
N ASP A 132 9.28 10.24 -11.93
CA ASP A 132 10.13 9.37 -12.73
C ASP A 132 11.53 9.29 -12.10
N PRO A 133 12.08 8.09 -11.82
CA PRO A 133 13.41 7.94 -11.23
C PRO A 133 14.55 8.48 -12.11
N GLY A 134 14.34 8.64 -13.42
CA GLY A 134 15.28 9.29 -14.33
C GLY A 134 15.11 10.81 -14.40
N TYR A 135 14.25 11.38 -13.56
CA TYR A 135 13.88 12.80 -13.51
C TYR A 135 13.33 13.35 -14.83
N ALA A 136 12.77 12.49 -15.69
CA ALA A 136 12.24 12.94 -16.98
C ALA A 136 10.95 13.75 -16.80
N PHE A 137 10.12 13.37 -15.82
CA PHE A 137 8.85 14.02 -15.54
C PHE A 137 8.34 13.72 -14.13
N MET A 138 7.31 14.45 -13.73
CA MET A 138 6.50 14.13 -12.57
C MET A 138 5.02 14.23 -12.93
N ASP A 139 4.21 13.32 -12.42
CA ASP A 139 2.76 13.33 -12.59
C ASP A 139 2.08 13.73 -11.28
N ILE A 140 1.28 14.77 -11.33
CA ILE A 140 0.34 15.16 -10.28
C ILE A 140 -1.05 14.67 -10.69
N TYR A 141 -1.67 13.88 -9.82
CA TYR A 141 -3.06 13.46 -9.97
C TYR A 141 -3.95 14.38 -9.14
N ASP A 142 -4.74 15.19 -9.82
CA ASP A 142 -5.69 16.11 -9.20
C ASP A 142 -7.09 15.51 -9.25
N SER A 143 -7.60 15.07 -8.09
CA SER A 143 -8.96 14.52 -8.03
C SER A 143 -10.04 15.60 -8.02
N GLY A 144 -9.70 16.86 -7.73
CA GLY A 144 -10.66 17.96 -7.78
C GLY A 144 -10.95 18.39 -9.22
N ASN A 145 -9.92 18.62 -10.03
CA ASN A 145 -10.08 18.87 -11.47
C ASN A 145 -10.25 17.58 -12.29
N ARG A 146 -10.15 16.40 -11.66
CA ARG A 146 -10.19 15.09 -12.31
C ARG A 146 -9.22 14.98 -13.49
N LYS A 147 -7.97 15.36 -13.29
CA LYS A 147 -6.93 15.30 -14.33
C LYS A 147 -5.59 14.82 -13.78
N ARG A 148 -4.81 14.20 -14.66
CA ARG A 148 -3.37 14.02 -14.49
C ARG A 148 -2.66 15.19 -15.16
N ILE A 149 -1.70 15.76 -14.47
CA ILE A 149 -0.87 16.86 -14.96
C ILE A 149 0.58 16.38 -14.92
N ARG A 150 1.26 16.43 -16.05
CA ARG A 150 2.67 16.06 -16.18
C ARG A 150 3.52 17.31 -16.31
N TYR A 151 4.49 17.44 -15.42
CA TYR A 151 5.51 18.48 -15.48
C TYR A 151 6.86 17.86 -15.80
N ASP A 152 7.77 18.67 -16.36
CA ASP A 152 9.19 18.35 -16.33
C ASP A 152 9.76 18.52 -14.91
N TRP A 153 11.04 18.18 -14.74
CA TRP A 153 11.72 18.29 -13.45
C TRP A 153 11.82 19.72 -12.90
N GLU A 154 11.65 20.73 -13.76
CA GLU A 154 11.73 22.15 -13.39
C GLU A 154 10.35 22.77 -13.08
N GLY A 155 9.28 21.99 -13.24
CA GLY A 155 7.90 22.39 -12.97
C GLY A 155 7.17 22.98 -14.18
N ASN A 156 7.72 22.86 -15.40
CA ASN A 156 7.03 23.33 -16.60
C ASN A 156 6.03 22.27 -17.07
N LEU A 157 4.83 22.70 -17.47
CA LEU A 157 3.80 21.81 -17.99
C LEU A 157 4.27 21.12 -19.29
N LEU A 158 4.22 19.78 -19.30
CA LEU A 158 4.47 18.96 -20.49
C LEU A 158 3.18 18.47 -21.12
N GLU A 159 2.23 17.98 -20.31
CA GLU A 159 0.99 17.38 -20.78
C GLU A 159 -0.07 17.42 -19.66
N GLU A 160 -1.36 17.51 -20.02
CA GLU A 160 -2.46 17.17 -19.11
C GLU A 160 -3.44 16.21 -19.78
N ARG A 161 -4.08 15.36 -18.97
CA ARG A 161 -5.09 14.39 -19.41
C ARG A 161 -6.20 14.26 -18.39
N GLU A 162 -7.44 14.12 -18.85
CA GLU A 162 -8.59 13.87 -17.99
C GLU A 162 -8.54 12.45 -17.38
N LEU A 163 -9.00 12.33 -16.13
CA LEU A 163 -9.21 11.07 -15.43
C LEU A 163 -10.64 10.56 -15.69
N VAL A 164 -10.75 9.66 -16.66
CA VAL A 164 -12.01 8.98 -17.02
C VAL A 164 -12.19 7.72 -16.17
N ASP A 165 -13.40 7.49 -15.64
CA ASP A 165 -13.85 6.27 -14.93
C ASP A 165 -13.16 5.81 -13.63
N ILE A 166 -11.97 6.30 -13.23
CA ILE A 166 -11.27 5.73 -12.06
C ILE A 166 -9.74 5.61 -12.18
N VAL A 167 -8.94 6.67 -12.26
CA VAL A 167 -7.48 6.54 -12.49
C VAL A 167 -6.58 7.34 -11.53
N VAL A 168 -7.00 7.57 -10.29
CA VAL A 168 -6.05 8.05 -9.27
C VAL A 168 -5.23 6.86 -8.78
N PRO A 169 -3.89 6.86 -8.96
CA PRO A 169 -3.05 5.81 -8.44
C PRO A 169 -3.05 5.81 -6.91
N VAL A 170 -3.01 4.62 -6.33
CA VAL A 170 -2.59 4.41 -4.94
C VAL A 170 -1.16 3.90 -4.86
N PHE A 171 -0.61 3.46 -6.00
CA PHE A 171 0.75 2.99 -6.15
C PHE A 171 1.21 3.14 -7.60
N ALA A 172 2.48 3.46 -7.80
CA ALA A 172 3.08 3.61 -9.12
C ALA A 172 4.56 3.19 -9.08
N THR A 173 5.02 2.62 -10.20
CA THR A 173 6.42 2.28 -10.49
C THR A 173 6.82 2.92 -11.82
N GLU A 174 8.06 2.70 -12.26
CA GLU A 174 8.50 3.04 -13.62
C GLU A 174 7.79 2.28 -14.76
N HIS A 175 6.96 1.27 -14.45
CA HIS A 175 6.36 0.41 -15.47
C HIS A 175 4.83 0.38 -15.42
N TYR A 176 4.25 0.46 -14.23
CA TYR A 176 2.81 0.33 -14.04
C TYR A 176 2.30 1.11 -12.84
N MET A 177 1.00 1.35 -12.83
CA MET A 177 0.26 1.95 -11.73
C MET A 177 -0.88 1.04 -11.29
N VAL A 178 -1.22 1.15 -10.01
CA VAL A 178 -2.40 0.54 -9.41
C VAL A 178 -3.31 1.67 -8.97
N SER A 179 -4.52 1.69 -9.48
CA SER A 179 -5.56 2.66 -9.11
C SER A 179 -6.71 1.97 -8.41
N CYS A 180 -7.30 2.63 -7.40
CA CYS A 180 -8.52 2.15 -6.78
C CYS A 180 -9.71 2.34 -7.71
N GLY A 181 -10.55 1.32 -7.84
CA GLY A 181 -11.86 1.50 -8.43
C GLY A 181 -12.82 2.20 -7.50
N MET A 182 -13.91 2.73 -8.06
CA MET A 182 -14.98 3.32 -7.27
C MET A 182 -15.99 2.27 -6.83
N PRO A 183 -16.75 2.51 -5.74
CA PRO A 183 -17.79 1.59 -5.27
C PRO A 183 -18.84 1.24 -6.33
N GLU A 184 -19.10 2.12 -7.30
CA GLU A 184 -20.01 1.91 -8.43
C GLU A 184 -19.44 0.90 -9.44
N THR A 185 -18.11 0.76 -9.49
CA THR A 185 -17.42 -0.23 -10.31
C THR A 185 -17.40 -1.59 -9.62
N GLU A 186 -17.33 -2.68 -10.39
CA GLU A 186 -17.20 -4.04 -9.83
C GLU A 186 -15.77 -4.37 -9.38
N TYR A 187 -14.78 -3.58 -9.84
CA TYR A 187 -13.35 -3.84 -9.66
C TYR A 187 -12.78 -3.02 -8.53
N GLN A 188 -11.99 -3.66 -7.69
CA GLN A 188 -11.30 -3.01 -6.59
C GLN A 188 -10.07 -2.24 -7.06
N TYR A 189 -9.31 -2.83 -7.99
CA TYR A 189 -8.09 -2.24 -8.51
C TYR A 189 -8.02 -2.37 -10.03
N PHE A 190 -7.48 -1.33 -10.65
CA PHE A 190 -7.13 -1.26 -12.06
C PHE A 190 -5.62 -1.16 -12.20
N ILE A 191 -5.06 -1.91 -13.15
CA ILE A 191 -3.64 -1.86 -13.47
C ILE A 191 -3.48 -1.21 -14.84
N ALA A 192 -2.67 -0.16 -14.89
CA ALA A 192 -2.44 0.66 -16.06
C ALA A 192 -0.96 0.94 -16.31
N ASP A 193 -0.61 1.32 -17.54
CA ASP A 193 0.69 1.91 -17.83
C ASP A 193 0.77 3.39 -17.36
N LEU A 194 1.95 4.00 -17.41
CA LEU A 194 2.17 5.41 -17.06
C LEU A 194 1.49 6.42 -17.99
N ALA A 195 0.90 5.96 -19.09
CA ALA A 195 0.05 6.77 -19.97
C ALA A 195 -1.44 6.70 -19.58
N MET A 196 -1.76 5.99 -18.49
CA MET A 196 -3.11 5.73 -17.95
C MET A 196 -3.95 4.76 -18.77
N ASN A 197 -3.32 3.93 -19.61
CA ASN A 197 -4.03 2.88 -20.34
C ASN A 197 -4.20 1.65 -19.44
N VAL A 198 -5.44 1.37 -19.03
CA VAL A 198 -5.77 0.19 -18.23
C VAL A 198 -5.67 -1.08 -19.09
N TYR A 199 -4.84 -2.03 -18.69
CA TYR A 199 -4.68 -3.31 -19.38
C TYR A 199 -5.09 -4.52 -18.53
N ARG A 200 -5.35 -4.34 -17.23
CA ARG A 200 -5.80 -5.42 -16.35
C ARG A 200 -6.80 -4.95 -15.30
N LYS A 201 -7.85 -5.77 -15.11
CA LYS A 201 -9.01 -5.55 -14.23
C LYS A 201 -9.59 -6.90 -13.76
N ASP A 202 -8.83 -7.61 -12.95
CA ASP A 202 -9.14 -8.97 -12.48
C ASP A 202 -9.47 -9.02 -10.98
N ILE A 203 -9.26 -7.93 -10.24
CA ILE A 203 -9.47 -7.86 -8.79
C ILE A 203 -10.84 -7.22 -8.53
N ARG A 204 -11.84 -8.03 -8.14
CA ARG A 204 -13.21 -7.57 -7.86
C ARG A 204 -13.40 -7.19 -6.38
N MET A 205 -14.28 -6.22 -6.11
CA MET A 205 -14.68 -5.81 -4.75
C MET A 205 -15.48 -6.90 -4.01
N GLY A 206 -16.12 -7.79 -4.76
CA GLY A 206 -16.95 -8.86 -4.22
C GLY A 206 -18.09 -9.19 -5.18
N GLU A 207 -18.46 -10.47 -5.26
CA GLU A 207 -19.57 -10.92 -6.11
C GLU A 207 -20.91 -10.67 -5.43
N GLY A 208 -21.85 -10.04 -6.15
CA GLY A 208 -23.19 -9.73 -5.62
C GLY A 208 -23.22 -8.61 -4.57
N TYR A 209 -22.14 -7.84 -4.40
CA TYR A 209 -22.09 -6.76 -3.42
C TYR A 209 -22.80 -5.51 -3.96
N ASP A 210 -23.67 -4.94 -3.14
CA ASP A 210 -24.21 -3.59 -3.35
C ASP A 210 -23.11 -2.53 -3.13
N GLU A 211 -23.42 -1.29 -3.49
CA GLU A 211 -22.48 -0.15 -3.42
C GLU A 211 -21.99 0.12 -1.99
N ILE A 212 -22.84 -0.09 -0.97
CA ILE A 212 -22.48 0.11 0.44
C ILE A 212 -21.43 -0.92 0.85
N LYS A 213 -21.65 -2.19 0.50
CA LYS A 213 -20.68 -3.27 0.76
C LYS A 213 -19.39 -3.07 -0.02
N ARG A 214 -19.43 -2.60 -1.27
CA ARG A 214 -18.21 -2.28 -2.04
C ARG A 214 -17.44 -1.13 -1.40
N SER A 215 -18.13 -0.09 -0.95
CA SER A 215 -17.53 1.02 -0.18
C SER A 215 -16.88 0.51 1.10
N ALA A 216 -17.53 -0.41 1.81
CA ALA A 216 -16.99 -1.00 3.02
C ALA A 216 -15.72 -1.82 2.75
N VAL A 217 -15.72 -2.65 1.70
CA VAL A 217 -14.52 -3.41 1.29
C VAL A 217 -13.37 -2.46 1.00
N GLN A 218 -13.63 -1.39 0.26
CA GLN A 218 -12.60 -0.41 -0.09
C GLN A 218 -12.02 0.28 1.15
N ILE A 219 -12.86 0.72 2.08
CA ILE A 219 -12.45 1.46 3.27
C ILE A 219 -11.77 0.56 4.31
N LEU A 220 -12.20 -0.70 4.43
CA LEU A 220 -11.64 -1.67 5.39
C LEU A 220 -10.44 -2.44 4.82
N THR A 221 -10.20 -2.37 3.51
CA THR A 221 -8.98 -2.93 2.92
C THR A 221 -7.77 -2.21 3.48
N SER A 222 -6.74 -2.98 3.86
CA SER A 222 -5.56 -2.40 4.46
C SER A 222 -4.79 -1.52 3.48
N THR A 223 -4.08 -0.53 4.01
CA THR A 223 -3.10 0.27 3.26
C THR A 223 -1.67 -0.21 3.53
N CYS A 224 -0.68 0.31 2.80
CA CYS A 224 0.74 0.08 3.07
C CYS A 224 1.57 1.36 2.91
N GLN A 225 2.73 1.43 3.55
CA GLN A 225 3.67 2.56 3.40
C GLN A 225 4.82 2.28 2.43
N ASN A 226 4.91 1.05 1.93
CA ASN A 226 5.86 0.66 0.91
C ASN A 226 5.63 1.45 -0.38
N LYS A 227 6.70 2.02 -0.94
CA LYS A 227 6.72 2.75 -2.21
C LYS A 227 7.26 1.91 -3.36
N ASP A 228 7.83 0.75 -3.05
CA ASP A 228 8.37 -0.24 -3.98
C ASP A 228 7.44 -1.45 -4.17
N MET A 229 6.42 -1.58 -3.33
CA MET A 229 5.50 -2.71 -3.37
C MET A 229 4.12 -2.33 -2.82
N PHE A 230 3.05 -2.67 -3.54
CA PHE A 230 1.68 -2.49 -3.04
C PHE A 230 1.19 -3.77 -2.35
N ILE A 231 0.94 -3.69 -1.04
CA ILE A 231 0.49 -4.79 -0.19
C ILE A 231 -0.88 -4.47 0.37
N PHE A 232 -1.80 -5.43 0.35
CA PHE A 232 -3.10 -5.26 0.99
C PHE A 232 -3.70 -6.56 1.51
N SER A 233 -4.54 -6.43 2.53
CA SER A 233 -5.42 -7.46 3.08
C SER A 233 -6.85 -6.94 3.03
N ARG A 234 -7.79 -7.80 2.62
CA ARG A 234 -9.21 -7.45 2.53
C ARG A 234 -9.95 -7.86 3.80
N PRO A 235 -11.07 -7.20 4.14
CA PRO A 235 -12.02 -7.76 5.10
C PRO A 235 -12.50 -9.14 4.62
N MET A 236 -12.79 -10.05 5.56
CA MET A 236 -13.26 -11.43 5.30
C MET A 236 -12.28 -12.32 4.52
N SER A 237 -11.01 -11.95 4.44
CA SER A 237 -9.95 -12.71 3.77
C SER A 237 -8.69 -12.72 4.62
N ASP A 238 -8.22 -13.89 5.03
CA ASP A 238 -6.95 -14.01 5.77
C ASP A 238 -5.72 -13.84 4.86
N THR A 239 -5.86 -14.01 3.54
CA THR A 239 -4.73 -13.86 2.62
C THR A 239 -4.36 -12.39 2.44
N VAL A 240 -3.08 -12.09 2.62
CA VAL A 240 -2.45 -10.81 2.27
C VAL A 240 -1.82 -10.95 0.89
N TYR A 241 -2.04 -9.96 0.04
CA TYR A 241 -1.62 -10.00 -1.36
C TYR A 241 -0.67 -8.85 -1.71
N ARG A 242 0.09 -9.07 -2.78
CA ARG A 242 0.81 -8.06 -3.55
C ARG A 242 0.22 -7.92 -4.95
N ILE A 243 0.18 -6.71 -5.48
CA ILE A 243 -0.16 -6.47 -6.89
C ILE A 243 1.11 -6.18 -7.69
N THR A 244 1.38 -7.00 -8.70
CA THR A 244 2.37 -6.74 -9.76
C THR A 244 1.67 -6.26 -11.03
N ASP A 245 2.41 -5.92 -12.08
CA ASP A 245 1.85 -5.66 -13.41
C ASP A 245 1.08 -6.88 -13.93
N LYS A 246 1.62 -8.08 -13.70
CA LYS A 246 1.16 -9.34 -14.29
C LYS A 246 0.16 -10.11 -13.43
N ALA A 247 0.25 -10.04 -12.11
CA ALA A 247 -0.50 -10.92 -11.23
C ALA A 247 -0.95 -10.25 -9.92
N LEU A 248 -1.91 -10.92 -9.27
CA LEU A 248 -2.21 -10.76 -7.86
C LEU A 248 -1.56 -11.93 -7.12
N GLU A 249 -0.55 -11.67 -6.33
CA GLU A 249 0.29 -12.70 -5.72
C GLU A 249 0.00 -12.80 -4.22
N PRO A 250 -0.33 -13.98 -3.69
CA PRO A 250 -0.44 -14.16 -2.25
C PRO A 250 0.95 -14.07 -1.61
N LEU A 251 1.07 -13.27 -0.54
CA LEU A 251 2.31 -13.12 0.22
C LEU A 251 2.35 -14.01 1.47
N PHE A 252 1.28 -13.98 2.26
CA PHE A 252 1.14 -14.75 3.50
C PHE A 252 -0.33 -14.78 3.96
N ILE A 253 -0.60 -15.62 4.96
CA ILE A 253 -1.88 -15.70 5.65
C ILE A 253 -1.80 -14.93 6.96
N LEU A 254 -2.57 -13.86 7.10
CA LEU A 254 -2.85 -13.20 8.37
C LEU A 254 -4.14 -13.78 8.94
N LYS A 255 -4.03 -14.75 9.85
CA LYS A 255 -5.21 -15.41 10.44
C LYS A 255 -5.88 -14.49 11.45
N LYS A 256 -6.94 -13.82 11.01
CA LYS A 256 -7.71 -12.85 11.82
C LYS A 256 -8.78 -13.50 12.67
N GLY A 257 -9.32 -14.63 12.18
CA GLY A 257 -10.30 -15.44 12.89
C GLY A 257 -11.51 -14.63 13.38
N LYS A 258 -11.85 -14.74 14.66
CA LYS A 258 -13.00 -14.03 15.27
C LYS A 258 -12.91 -12.50 15.22
N TYR A 259 -11.75 -11.94 14.89
CA TYR A 259 -11.54 -10.50 14.76
C TYR A 259 -11.65 -9.98 13.33
N ASP A 260 -11.86 -10.84 12.34
CA ASP A 260 -12.26 -10.35 11.02
C ASP A 260 -13.71 -9.83 11.06
N ILE A 261 -14.01 -8.86 10.19
CA ILE A 261 -15.39 -8.41 10.04
C ILE A 261 -16.22 -9.51 9.37
N LYS A 262 -17.46 -9.67 9.80
CA LYS A 262 -18.41 -10.61 9.19
C LYS A 262 -19.16 -9.95 8.05
N TYR A 263 -19.59 -10.76 7.08
CA TYR A 263 -20.32 -10.29 5.90
C TYR A 263 -21.57 -9.48 6.25
N GLU A 264 -22.32 -9.91 7.27
CA GLU A 264 -23.56 -9.27 7.71
C GLU A 264 -23.32 -7.87 8.29
N GLU A 265 -22.13 -7.61 8.85
CA GLU A 265 -21.76 -6.34 9.46
C GLU A 265 -21.16 -5.34 8.46
N LEU A 266 -20.77 -5.82 7.27
CA LEU A 266 -20.10 -5.01 6.25
C LEU A 266 -20.92 -3.77 5.84
N GLY A 267 -22.25 -3.91 5.74
CA GLY A 267 -23.16 -2.80 5.42
C GLY A 267 -23.31 -1.75 6.52
N ARG A 268 -22.77 -2.00 7.72
CA ARG A 268 -22.91 -1.12 8.89
C ARG A 268 -21.59 -0.40 9.23
N PHE A 269 -20.56 -0.51 8.38
CA PHE A 269 -19.19 -0.04 8.62
C PHE A 269 -19.02 1.44 9.03
N MET A 270 -19.97 2.30 8.66
CA MET A 270 -19.97 3.73 9.02
C MET A 270 -20.74 4.06 10.30
N THR A 271 -21.38 3.07 10.95
CA THR A 271 -22.16 3.31 12.16
C THR A 271 -21.26 3.54 13.38
N ARG A 272 -21.78 4.26 14.39
CA ARG A 272 -21.05 4.46 15.66
C ARG A 272 -20.79 3.14 16.39
N GLU A 273 -21.67 2.16 16.24
CA GLU A 273 -21.57 0.82 16.83
C GLU A 273 -20.33 0.06 16.32
N MET A 274 -19.90 0.29 15.07
CA MET A 274 -18.68 -0.31 14.54
C MET A 274 -17.43 0.11 15.30
N LYS A 275 -17.38 1.35 15.80
CA LYS A 275 -16.19 1.89 16.48
C LYS A 275 -15.84 1.12 17.75
N THR A 276 -16.84 0.49 18.38
CA THR A 276 -16.66 -0.29 19.60
C THR A 276 -16.57 -1.79 19.34
N MET A 277 -16.72 -2.24 18.09
CA MET A 277 -16.54 -3.65 17.74
C MET A 277 -15.08 -4.07 17.87
N LYS A 278 -14.88 -5.32 18.29
CA LYS A 278 -13.54 -5.92 18.43
C LYS A 278 -12.95 -6.42 17.10
N CYS A 279 -13.58 -6.13 15.97
CA CYS A 279 -13.01 -6.46 14.66
C CYS A 279 -11.82 -5.54 14.33
N LEU A 280 -10.93 -6.02 13.48
CA LEU A 280 -9.81 -5.23 12.97
C LEU A 280 -10.34 -4.17 12.01
N MET A 281 -9.95 -2.91 12.23
CA MET A 281 -10.28 -1.78 11.39
C MET A 281 -9.05 -0.91 11.14
N TRP A 282 -9.11 -0.10 10.08
CA TRP A 282 -8.03 0.82 9.70
C TRP A 282 -6.66 0.14 9.66
N THR A 283 -6.65 -1.09 9.12
CA THR A 283 -5.45 -1.91 9.08
C THR A 283 -4.44 -1.32 8.10
N ARG A 284 -3.16 -1.40 8.45
CA ARG A 284 -2.04 -1.10 7.59
C ARG A 284 -1.03 -2.21 7.70
N ILE A 285 -0.54 -2.69 6.57
CA ILE A 285 0.43 -3.78 6.50
C ILE A 285 1.58 -3.29 5.64
N SER A 286 2.75 -3.12 6.26
CA SER A 286 3.97 -2.73 5.56
C SER A 286 5.04 -3.79 5.73
N SER A 287 5.84 -3.99 4.69
CA SER A 287 6.98 -4.91 4.71
C SER A 287 8.28 -4.17 4.98
N LEU A 288 9.02 -4.67 5.95
CA LEU A 288 10.42 -4.34 6.23
C LEU A 288 11.27 -5.56 5.81
N PRO A 289 12.61 -5.51 5.76
CA PRO A 289 13.43 -6.65 5.33
C PRO A 289 13.09 -7.96 6.06
N GLU A 290 13.24 -8.00 7.39
CA GLU A 290 13.01 -9.19 8.21
C GLU A 290 11.63 -9.23 8.90
N TYR A 291 10.85 -8.16 8.80
CA TYR A 291 9.62 -7.98 9.58
C TYR A 291 8.42 -7.54 8.74
N TYR A 292 7.22 -7.79 9.26
CA TYR A 292 6.03 -7.05 8.89
C TYR A 292 5.66 -6.09 10.02
N LEU A 293 5.34 -4.85 9.63
CA LEU A 293 4.71 -3.86 10.50
C LEU A 293 3.21 -3.88 10.22
N ILE A 294 2.42 -4.24 11.24
CA ILE A 294 0.97 -4.32 11.14
C ILE A 294 0.36 -3.34 12.14
N ASP A 295 -0.26 -2.27 11.62
CA ASP A 295 -1.07 -1.37 12.42
C ASP A 295 -2.55 -1.71 12.25
N TYR A 296 -3.33 -1.60 13.32
CA TYR A 296 -4.78 -1.71 13.25
C TYR A 296 -5.44 -1.10 14.48
N LYS A 297 -6.73 -0.81 14.38
CA LYS A 297 -7.59 -0.52 15.53
C LYS A 297 -8.45 -1.74 15.83
N GLN A 298 -8.63 -2.01 17.11
CA GLN A 298 -9.51 -3.05 17.63
C GLN A 298 -10.27 -2.52 18.84
N GLY A 299 -11.60 -2.45 18.75
CA GLY A 299 -12.39 -1.69 19.72
C GLY A 299 -11.93 -0.24 19.76
N GLU A 300 -11.66 0.31 20.94
CA GLU A 300 -11.14 1.67 21.10
C GLU A 300 -9.61 1.76 20.98
N HIS A 301 -8.91 0.63 20.96
CA HIS A 301 -7.46 0.58 21.08
C HIS A 301 -6.78 0.59 19.70
N GLN A 302 -5.71 1.37 19.59
CA GLN A 302 -4.81 1.31 18.44
C GLN A 302 -3.60 0.43 18.76
N HIS A 303 -3.21 -0.39 17.79
CA HIS A 303 -2.12 -1.35 17.88
C HIS A 303 -1.12 -1.11 16.76
N SER A 304 0.16 -1.17 17.09
CA SER A 304 1.27 -1.30 16.15
C SER A 304 2.08 -2.53 16.52
N GLU A 305 2.20 -3.47 15.59
CA GLU A 305 2.83 -4.77 15.83
C GLU A 305 4.00 -5.02 14.89
N ILE A 306 5.06 -5.61 15.43
CA ILE A 306 6.19 -6.12 14.66
C ILE A 306 6.14 -7.63 14.66
N TRP A 307 6.09 -8.22 13.47
CA TRP A 307 6.05 -9.66 13.25
C TRP A 307 7.31 -10.13 12.53
N SER A 308 7.99 -11.14 13.06
CA SER A 308 9.16 -11.75 12.43
C SER A 308 8.73 -12.56 11.22
N LYS A 309 9.27 -12.26 10.03
CA LYS A 309 8.99 -13.05 8.81
C LYS A 309 9.48 -14.48 8.93
N LYS A 310 10.65 -14.65 9.54
CA LYS A 310 11.32 -15.95 9.68
C LYS A 310 10.61 -16.84 10.70
N GLU A 311 10.34 -16.29 11.88
CA GLU A 311 9.79 -17.05 13.01
C GLU A 311 8.25 -17.05 13.01
N GLN A 312 7.62 -16.27 12.11
CA GLN A 312 6.16 -16.16 11.94
C GLN A 312 5.40 -15.83 13.24
N THR A 313 6.05 -15.07 14.12
CA THR A 313 5.59 -14.75 15.47
C THR A 313 5.68 -13.26 15.72
N ILE A 314 4.82 -12.78 16.63
CA ILE A 314 4.85 -11.40 17.07
C ILE A 314 6.08 -11.18 17.97
N VAL A 315 6.83 -10.12 17.66
CA VAL A 315 8.03 -9.71 18.38
C VAL A 315 7.70 -8.61 19.38
N ALA A 316 6.87 -7.65 18.96
CA ALA A 316 6.44 -6.56 19.82
C ALA A 316 5.05 -6.04 19.48
N ARG A 317 4.38 -5.49 20.50
CA ARG A 317 3.12 -4.77 20.38
C ARG A 317 3.20 -3.46 21.16
N VAL A 318 2.90 -2.36 20.50
CA VAL A 318 2.67 -1.06 21.13
C VAL A 318 1.18 -0.76 21.07
N ARG A 319 0.61 -0.31 22.20
CA ARG A 319 -0.80 0.09 22.31
C ARG A 319 -0.90 1.59 22.57
N GLU A 320 -1.95 2.22 22.06
CA GLU A 320 -2.32 3.64 22.26
C GLU A 320 -1.33 4.70 21.74
N LYS A 321 -0.10 4.33 21.44
CA LYS A 321 0.84 5.20 20.72
C LYS A 321 0.68 4.95 19.23
N ASN A 322 0.48 6.02 18.49
CA ASN A 322 0.45 6.00 17.04
C ASN A 322 1.90 5.96 16.51
N GLY A 323 2.61 4.85 16.75
CA GLY A 323 3.99 4.71 16.34
C GLY A 323 4.85 3.75 17.17
N LEU A 324 6.11 3.60 16.76
CA LEU A 324 7.12 2.75 17.40
C LEU A 324 8.31 3.59 17.91
N PRO A 325 8.95 3.21 19.02
CA PRO A 325 9.97 4.04 19.65
C PRO A 325 11.31 4.03 18.90
N PHE A 326 12.00 5.17 18.95
CA PHE A 326 13.37 5.37 18.51
C PHE A 326 14.11 6.16 19.59
N ARG A 327 15.32 5.74 19.95
CA ARG A 327 16.18 6.42 20.93
C ARG A 327 17.24 7.24 20.23
N LEU A 328 17.26 8.52 20.55
CA LEU A 328 18.25 9.49 20.11
C LEU A 328 19.59 9.23 20.80
N SER A 329 20.66 9.81 20.26
CA SER A 329 22.01 9.69 20.84
C SER A 329 22.12 10.27 22.26
N SER A 330 21.24 11.21 22.64
CA SER A 330 21.16 11.70 24.02
C SER A 330 20.57 10.70 25.02
N GLY A 331 19.95 9.62 24.53
CA GLY A 331 19.14 8.71 25.33
C GLY A 331 17.66 9.07 25.39
N LYS A 332 17.23 10.24 24.88
CA LYS A 332 15.81 10.59 24.75
C LYS A 332 15.13 9.60 23.80
N GLU A 333 13.93 9.14 24.16
CA GLU A 333 13.08 8.31 23.31
C GLU A 333 11.99 9.17 22.67
N ILE A 334 11.85 9.04 21.35
CA ILE A 334 10.77 9.62 20.55
C ILE A 334 9.93 8.51 19.95
N THR A 335 8.67 8.82 19.59
CA THR A 335 7.79 7.87 18.89
C THR A 335 7.76 8.22 17.42
N LEU A 336 8.14 7.28 16.55
CA LEU A 336 8.08 7.45 15.10
C LEU A 336 6.70 7.02 14.59
N PRO A 337 5.89 7.94 14.04
CA PRO A 337 4.53 7.64 13.61
C PRO A 337 4.50 6.73 12.40
N THR A 338 3.83 5.57 12.53
CA THR A 338 3.80 4.54 11.49
C THR A 338 2.98 4.95 10.27
N GLU A 339 2.03 5.88 10.42
CA GLU A 339 1.25 6.43 9.31
C GLU A 339 2.03 7.43 8.43
N ARG A 340 3.18 7.93 8.90
CA ARG A 340 4.02 8.88 8.17
C ARG A 340 5.28 8.27 7.57
N LEU A 341 5.44 6.95 7.70
CA LEU A 341 6.60 6.27 7.14
C LEU A 341 6.55 6.30 5.60
N CYS A 342 7.70 6.48 5.00
CA CYS A 342 7.94 6.17 3.60
C CYS A 342 8.95 5.01 3.57
N ILE A 343 8.52 3.84 3.11
CA ILE A 343 9.34 2.61 3.14
C ILE A 343 9.69 2.24 1.70
N LYS A 344 10.97 2.06 1.40
CA LYS A 344 11.46 1.61 0.09
C LYS A 344 12.63 0.66 0.29
N GLY A 345 12.44 -0.63 0.03
CA GLY A 345 13.41 -1.67 0.31
C GLY A 345 13.84 -1.66 1.78
N LYS A 346 15.12 -1.34 2.02
CA LYS A 346 15.71 -1.23 3.35
C LYS A 346 15.71 0.19 3.93
N THR A 347 15.23 1.18 3.19
CA THR A 347 15.22 2.57 3.64
C THR A 347 13.85 2.92 4.20
N VAL A 348 13.82 3.47 5.41
CA VAL A 348 12.61 4.04 6.04
C VAL A 348 12.86 5.51 6.30
N ILE A 349 11.95 6.37 5.85
CA ILE A 349 12.02 7.81 6.08
C ILE A 349 10.79 8.22 6.87
N VAL A 350 11.00 9.04 7.89
CA VAL A 350 9.92 9.61 8.69
C VAL A 350 10.20 11.08 8.99
N PRO A 351 9.24 11.99 8.77
CA PRO A 351 9.35 13.37 9.21
C PRO A 351 9.14 13.44 10.72
N VAL A 352 10.16 13.90 11.45
CA VAL A 352 10.12 14.11 12.91
C VAL A 352 9.95 15.61 13.18
N PRO A 353 8.95 16.03 13.98
CA PRO A 353 8.80 17.43 14.37
C PRO A 353 10.09 17.99 15.00
N ALA A 354 10.48 19.21 14.65
CA ALA A 354 11.71 19.81 15.13
C ALA A 354 11.75 19.99 16.65
N GLU A 355 10.60 20.28 17.26
CA GLU A 355 10.40 20.35 18.71
C GLU A 355 10.81 19.05 19.45
N GLU A 356 10.70 17.89 18.80
CA GLU A 356 11.11 16.61 19.38
C GLU A 356 12.63 16.40 19.35
N LEU A 357 13.36 17.22 18.59
CA LEU A 357 14.79 17.09 18.35
C LEU A 357 15.59 18.32 18.81
N GLU A 358 14.91 19.30 19.44
CA GLU A 358 15.57 20.46 20.04
C GLU A 358 16.66 19.96 21.00
N ARG A 359 17.90 20.45 20.82
CA ARG A 359 19.11 20.08 21.61
C ARG A 359 19.73 18.73 21.28
N ASP A 360 19.01 17.84 20.59
CA ASP A 360 19.55 16.58 20.09
C ASP A 360 20.28 16.75 18.75
N ILE A 361 19.79 17.67 17.91
CA ILE A 361 20.38 18.00 16.62
C ILE A 361 20.88 19.45 16.65
N ASN A 362 22.17 19.64 16.38
CA ASN A 362 22.79 20.96 16.43
C ASN A 362 22.18 21.89 15.37
N GLY A 363 21.77 23.09 15.78
CA GLY A 363 21.18 24.10 14.91
C GLY A 363 19.68 23.94 14.63
N VAL A 364 19.01 22.92 15.18
CA VAL A 364 17.55 22.75 15.06
C VAL A 364 16.84 23.41 16.24
N THR A 365 15.80 24.19 15.94
CA THR A 365 14.92 24.88 16.89
C THR A 365 13.48 24.37 16.78
N ALA A 366 12.65 24.60 17.79
CA ALA A 366 11.28 24.09 17.80
C ALA A 366 10.38 24.64 16.67
N ASP A 367 10.70 25.83 16.16
CA ASP A 367 9.95 26.49 15.08
C ASP A 367 10.41 26.07 13.67
N ASP A 368 11.41 25.21 13.58
CA ASP A 368 11.91 24.72 12.29
C ASP A 368 10.96 23.71 11.63
N ASN A 369 11.13 23.58 10.31
CA ASN A 369 10.56 22.48 9.56
C ASN A 369 10.96 21.12 10.15
N PRO A 370 10.14 20.07 9.94
CA PRO A 370 10.49 18.73 10.38
C PRO A 370 11.87 18.28 9.88
N VAL A 371 12.57 17.54 10.73
CA VAL A 371 13.80 16.85 10.36
C VAL A 371 13.41 15.50 9.79
N LEU A 372 13.92 15.14 8.61
CA LEU A 372 13.74 13.80 8.09
C LEU A 372 14.72 12.86 8.77
N LEU A 373 14.18 11.84 9.45
CA LEU A 373 14.97 10.72 9.95
C LEU A 373 14.95 9.61 8.91
N VAL A 374 16.12 9.35 8.33
CA VAL A 374 16.36 8.28 7.35
C VAL A 374 17.03 7.11 8.07
N LEU A 375 16.35 5.97 8.09
CA LEU A 375 16.84 4.71 8.67
C LEU A 375 17.18 3.75 7.54
N GLU A 376 18.45 3.36 7.45
CA GLU A 376 18.90 2.23 6.65
C GLU A 376 18.85 0.98 7.51
N LEU A 377 17.99 0.03 7.15
CA LEU A 377 17.76 -1.21 7.88
C LEU A 377 18.78 -2.29 7.50
N ARG A 378 19.02 -3.21 8.44
CA ARG A 378 19.91 -4.38 8.27
C ARG A 378 19.37 -5.43 7.30
#